data_AF-M7SAH7-F1
#
_entry.id   AF-M7SAH7-F1
#
_cell.length_a   1.000
_cell.length_b   1.000
_cell.length_c   1.000
_cell.angle_alpha   90.00
_cell.angle_beta   90.00
_cell.angle_gamma   90.00
#
_symmetry.space_group_name_H-M   'P 1'
#
loop_
_entity.id
_entity.type
_entity.pdbx_description
1 polymer ?
#
loop_
_entity_poly.entity_id
_entity_poly.type
_entity_poly.pdbx_seq_one_letter_code
_entity_poly.pdbx_strand_id
1 'polypeptide(L)'
;MMNFGRTPLLGNPVHPRPEHLPRLNERQREALDMVEAIARAVQLEIKTQAGDMHFLNNFTVLHRREGFIDGAVLGERRHLVRMRLRSSELGWPIPEELKREWQDAFEGDSGKTWHLEPMPGDAFPLRKYTN
;
A
#
# COMPACT_ATOMS: atom_id res chain seq x y z
N MET A 1 5.78 7.93 -2.74
CA MET A 1 5.72 6.57 -2.16
C MET A 1 5.40 5.57 -3.26
N MET A 2 6.17 4.50 -3.42
CA MET A 2 5.99 3.58 -4.55
C MET A 2 4.93 2.54 -4.22
N ASN A 3 3.87 2.47 -5.03
CA ASN A 3 2.86 1.42 -4.96
C ASN A 3 2.68 0.85 -6.37
N PHE A 4 2.65 -0.47 -6.48
CA PHE A 4 2.20 -1.12 -7.71
C PHE A 4 0.72 -1.46 -7.55
N GLY A 5 -0.08 -1.08 -8.55
CA GLY A 5 -1.50 -1.40 -8.59
C GLY A 5 -2.04 -1.22 -10.00
N ARG A 6 -2.86 -2.17 -10.43
CA ARG A 6 -3.44 -2.16 -11.79
C ARG A 6 -4.66 -1.26 -11.88
N THR A 7 -5.45 -1.20 -10.81
CA THR A 7 -6.71 -0.46 -10.77
C THR A 7 -6.58 1.02 -11.15
N PRO A 8 -5.58 1.79 -10.69
CA PRO A 8 -5.44 3.19 -11.14
C PRO A 8 -5.20 3.34 -12.65
N LEU A 9 -4.64 2.30 -13.29
CA LEU A 9 -4.28 2.31 -14.71
C LEU A 9 -5.36 1.67 -15.60
N LEU A 10 -6.05 0.64 -15.13
CA LEU A 10 -7.04 -0.13 -15.89
C LEU A 10 -8.49 0.18 -15.50
N GLY A 11 -8.71 0.63 -14.27
CA GLY A 11 -10.03 0.73 -13.65
C GLY A 11 -10.63 -0.63 -13.28
N ASN A 12 -11.72 -0.60 -12.53
CA ASN A 12 -12.61 -1.74 -12.28
C ASN A 12 -14.04 -1.20 -12.00
N PRO A 13 -15.07 -2.06 -11.80
CA PRO A 13 -16.44 -1.58 -11.56
C PRO A 13 -16.62 -0.69 -10.32
N VAL A 14 -15.76 -0.83 -9.31
CA VAL A 14 -15.78 -0.05 -8.06
C VAL A 14 -14.98 1.25 -8.21
N HIS A 15 -13.88 1.21 -8.96
CA HIS A 15 -12.94 2.30 -9.20
C HIS A 15 -12.81 2.52 -10.71
N PRO A 16 -13.78 3.20 -11.34
CA PRO A 16 -13.74 3.45 -12.78
C PRO A 16 -12.52 4.29 -13.14
N ARG A 17 -11.89 3.97 -14.27
CA ARG A 17 -10.74 4.70 -14.78
C ARG A 17 -11.18 6.05 -15.34
N PRO A 18 -10.53 7.17 -14.97
CA PRO A 18 -10.86 8.47 -15.56
C PRO A 18 -10.65 8.48 -17.08
N GLU A 19 -11.64 8.98 -17.83
CA GLU A 19 -11.64 8.95 -19.30
C GLU A 19 -10.56 9.83 -19.94
N HIS A 20 -10.15 10.90 -19.25
CA HIS A 20 -9.12 11.83 -19.73
C HIS A 20 -7.70 11.22 -19.77
N LEU A 21 -7.50 10.04 -19.16
CA LEU A 21 -6.20 9.38 -19.16
C LEU A 21 -5.96 8.60 -20.47
N PRO A 22 -4.79 8.73 -21.11
CA PRO A 22 -4.47 8.02 -22.36
C PRO A 22 -4.61 6.50 -22.20
N ARG A 23 -5.23 5.80 -23.15
CA ARG A 23 -5.33 4.34 -23.08
C ARG A 23 -3.93 3.72 -23.04
N LEU A 24 -3.76 2.67 -22.22
CA LEU A 24 -2.53 1.90 -22.23
C LEU A 24 -2.33 1.27 -23.61
N ASN A 25 -1.09 1.19 -24.07
CA ASN A 25 -0.75 0.37 -25.23
C ASN A 25 -0.53 -1.10 -24.81
N GLU A 26 -0.34 -1.98 -25.80
CA GLU A 26 -0.16 -3.41 -25.56
C GLU A 26 1.10 -3.71 -24.74
N ARG A 27 2.22 -3.06 -25.04
CA ARG A 27 3.48 -3.22 -24.29
C ARG A 27 3.36 -2.80 -22.82
N GLN A 28 2.58 -1.76 -22.52
CA GLN A 28 2.34 -1.33 -21.15
C GLN A 28 1.48 -2.35 -20.39
N ARG A 29 0.47 -2.94 -21.04
CA ARG A 29 -0.31 -4.05 -20.44
C ARG A 29 0.57 -5.26 -20.18
N GLU A 30 1.37 -5.65 -21.17
CA GLU A 30 2.33 -6.75 -21.06
C GLU A 30 3.34 -6.49 -19.92
N ALA A 31 3.83 -5.27 -19.75
CA ALA A 31 4.72 -4.92 -18.65
C ALA A 31 4.03 -5.08 -17.27
N LEU A 32 2.77 -4.66 -17.14
CA LEU A 32 2.00 -4.87 -15.90
C LEU A 32 1.81 -6.36 -15.61
N ASP A 33 1.51 -7.16 -16.64
CA ASP A 33 1.35 -8.61 -16.53
C ASP A 33 2.65 -9.30 -16.12
N MET A 34 3.78 -8.86 -16.70
CA MET A 34 5.10 -9.39 -16.39
C MET A 34 5.51 -9.09 -14.94
N VAL A 35 5.29 -7.87 -14.46
CA VAL A 35 5.56 -7.50 -13.05
C VAL A 35 4.76 -8.39 -12.10
N GLU A 36 3.48 -8.62 -12.41
CA GLU A 36 2.62 -9.47 -11.58
C GLU A 36 3.05 -10.95 -11.63
N ALA A 37 3.37 -11.47 -12.81
CA ALA A 37 3.83 -12.84 -12.98
C ALA A 37 5.14 -13.10 -12.21
N ILE A 38 6.12 -12.20 -12.32
CA ILE A 38 7.38 -12.29 -11.59
C ILE A 38 7.11 -12.19 -10.09
N ALA A 39 6.33 -11.20 -9.65
CA ALA A 39 6.02 -11.01 -8.23
C ALA A 39 5.37 -12.26 -7.63
N ARG A 40 4.47 -12.94 -8.36
CA ARG A 40 3.86 -14.21 -7.93
C ARG A 40 4.86 -15.36 -7.90
N ALA A 41 5.77 -15.44 -8.88
CA ALA A 41 6.77 -16.51 -8.94
C ALA A 41 7.78 -16.44 -7.78
N VAL A 42 8.06 -15.24 -7.26
CA VAL A 42 9.02 -15.00 -6.17
C VAL A 42 8.37 -14.62 -4.85
N GLN A 43 7.04 -14.74 -4.73
CA GLN A 43 6.34 -14.27 -3.53
C GLN A 43 6.75 -15.08 -2.29
N LEU A 44 6.83 -14.38 -1.15
CA LEU A 44 6.92 -14.99 0.16
C LEU A 44 5.61 -14.75 0.92
N GLU A 45 5.06 -15.82 1.47
CA GLU A 45 3.88 -15.74 2.34
C GLU A 45 4.33 -15.69 3.80
N ILE A 46 3.93 -14.63 4.49
CA ILE A 46 4.27 -14.43 5.90
C ILE A 46 2.99 -14.55 6.72
N LYS A 47 2.95 -15.54 7.62
CA LYS A 47 1.87 -15.71 8.59
C LYS A 47 2.09 -14.79 9.78
N THR A 48 1.64 -13.53 9.65
CA THR A 48 1.72 -12.53 10.73
C THR A 48 0.92 -12.96 11.96
N GLN A 49 1.55 -12.96 13.12
CA GLN A 49 0.93 -13.12 14.43
C GLN A 49 0.89 -11.80 15.21
N ALA A 50 0.08 -11.76 16.27
CA ALA A 50 0.07 -10.61 17.18
C ALA A 50 1.46 -10.41 17.80
N GLY A 51 1.98 -9.19 17.74
CA GLY A 51 3.32 -8.83 18.20
C GLY A 51 4.40 -8.88 17.11
N ASP A 52 4.14 -9.50 15.96
CA ASP A 52 5.10 -9.49 14.85
C ASP A 52 5.28 -8.10 14.26
N MET A 53 6.52 -7.76 13.90
CA MET A 53 6.88 -6.53 13.21
C MET A 53 7.53 -6.84 11.86
N HIS A 54 6.99 -6.23 10.80
CA HIS A 54 7.49 -6.38 9.43
C HIS A 54 8.15 -5.08 8.98
N PHE A 55 9.46 -5.11 8.75
CA PHE A 55 10.21 -3.99 8.18
C PHE A 55 10.45 -4.25 6.70
N LEU A 56 9.86 -3.40 5.85
CA LEU A 56 9.90 -3.55 4.40
C LEU A 56 10.55 -2.33 3.75
N ASN A 57 11.52 -2.55 2.87
CA ASN A 57 12.04 -1.51 2.01
C ASN A 57 11.07 -1.30 0.84
N ASN A 58 10.35 -0.17 0.87
CA ASN A 58 9.31 0.16 -0.12
C ASN A 58 9.87 0.44 -1.54
N PHE A 59 11.18 0.50 -1.74
CA PHE A 59 11.78 0.60 -3.07
C PHE A 59 12.05 -0.74 -3.74
N THR A 60 12.09 -1.83 -2.97
CA THR A 60 12.50 -3.13 -3.49
C THR A 60 11.46 -4.22 -3.30
N VAL A 61 10.58 -4.08 -2.30
CA VAL A 61 9.61 -5.12 -1.95
C VAL A 61 8.19 -4.66 -2.22
N LEU A 62 7.55 -5.32 -3.18
CA LEU A 62 6.10 -5.28 -3.32
C LEU A 62 5.46 -6.10 -2.21
N HIS A 63 4.42 -5.55 -1.58
CA HIS A 63 3.69 -6.21 -0.51
C HIS A 63 2.18 -6.11 -0.74
N ARG A 64 1.47 -7.19 -0.43
CA ARG A 64 0.01 -7.27 -0.53
C ARG A 64 -0.54 -8.06 0.65
N ARG A 65 -1.85 -8.01 0.82
CA ARG A 65 -2.59 -8.94 1.67
C ARG A 65 -3.59 -9.73 0.84
N GLU A 66 -3.95 -10.91 1.31
CA GLU A 66 -5.08 -11.63 0.77
C GLU A 66 -6.42 -11.06 1.28
N GLY A 67 -7.50 -11.46 0.62
CA GLY A 67 -8.85 -11.23 1.11
C GLY A 67 -9.07 -12.00 2.40
N PHE A 68 -9.71 -11.37 3.38
CA PHE A 68 -10.09 -12.00 4.64
C PHE A 68 -11.42 -11.42 5.10
N ILE A 69 -12.08 -12.12 6.02
CA ILE A 69 -13.33 -11.71 6.65
C ILE A 69 -13.02 -11.42 8.12
N ASP A 70 -13.47 -10.27 8.61
CA ASP A 70 -13.34 -9.91 10.02
C ASP A 70 -14.16 -10.84 10.92
N GLY A 71 -13.63 -11.14 12.11
CA GLY A 71 -14.37 -11.89 13.12
C GLY A 71 -15.56 -11.12 13.71
N ALA A 72 -16.44 -11.83 14.40
CA ALA A 72 -17.71 -11.28 14.88
C ALA A 72 -17.50 -10.25 15.99
N VAL A 73 -16.51 -10.47 16.87
CA VAL A 73 -16.16 -9.56 17.97
C VAL A 73 -14.93 -8.73 17.66
N LEU A 74 -14.79 -7.57 18.30
CA LEU A 74 -13.70 -6.62 18.04
C LEU A 74 -12.30 -7.24 18.19
N GLY A 75 -12.09 -8.11 19.18
CA GLY A 75 -10.80 -8.77 19.42
C GLY A 75 -10.37 -9.78 18.35
N GLU A 76 -11.27 -10.17 17.45
CA GLU A 76 -10.98 -11.06 16.32
C GLU A 76 -10.72 -10.30 15.02
N ARG A 77 -10.90 -8.97 15.02
CA ARG A 77 -10.65 -8.14 13.83
C ARG A 77 -9.17 -7.83 13.72
N ARG A 78 -8.65 -7.87 12.49
CA ARG A 78 -7.23 -7.62 12.25
C ARG A 78 -6.91 -6.14 12.46
N HIS A 79 -6.11 -5.84 13.47
CA HIS A 79 -5.56 -4.50 13.72
C HIS A 79 -4.07 -4.44 13.38
N LEU A 80 -3.68 -3.54 12.48
CA LEU A 80 -2.27 -3.32 12.14
C LEU A 80 -1.95 -1.83 12.17
N VAL A 81 -0.89 -1.50 12.89
CA VAL A 81 -0.30 -0.15 12.88
C VAL A 81 0.80 -0.10 11.82
N ARG A 82 0.72 0.87 10.92
CA ARG A 82 1.73 1.07 9.86
C ARG A 82 2.45 2.40 10.03
N MET A 83 3.77 2.32 10.07
CA MET A 83 4.66 3.49 10.06
C MET A 83 5.35 3.61 8.71
N ARG A 84 5.64 4.86 8.31
CA ARG A 84 6.55 5.17 7.21
C ARG A 84 7.82 5.72 7.83
N LEU A 85 8.94 5.07 7.54
CA LEU A 85 10.23 5.40 8.11
C LEU A 85 11.16 5.92 6.99
N ARG A 86 12.00 6.89 7.34
CA ARG A 86 13.06 7.42 6.47
C ARG A 86 14.30 7.61 7.35
N SER A 87 15.44 7.12 6.88
CA SER A 87 16.73 7.50 7.45
C SER A 87 17.27 8.72 6.70
N SER A 88 17.70 9.75 7.42
CA SER A 88 18.42 10.91 6.87
C SER A 88 19.88 10.59 6.53
N GLU A 89 20.43 9.52 7.11
CA GLU A 89 21.83 9.12 6.96
C GLU A 89 22.02 7.95 5.98
N LEU A 90 21.15 6.94 6.07
CA LEU A 90 21.25 5.69 5.30
C LEU A 90 20.15 5.56 4.22
N GLY A 91 19.40 6.64 3.97
CA GLY A 91 18.35 6.66 2.96
C GLY A 91 18.91 6.53 1.54
N TRP A 92 18.23 5.78 0.69
CA TRP A 92 18.56 5.73 -0.73
C TRP A 92 18.22 7.06 -1.41
N PRO A 93 18.92 7.42 -2.50
CA PRO A 93 18.53 8.55 -3.33
C PRO A 93 17.10 8.38 -3.83
N ILE A 94 16.28 9.43 -3.68
CA ILE A 94 14.89 9.41 -4.13
C ILE A 94 14.86 9.78 -5.62
N PRO A 95 14.29 8.93 -6.50
CA PRO A 95 14.09 9.27 -7.91
C PRO A 95 13.32 10.59 -8.05
N GLU A 96 13.63 11.35 -9.09
CA GLU A 96 13.04 12.68 -9.32
C GLU A 96 11.50 12.61 -9.34
N GLU A 97 10.96 11.60 -9.99
CA GLU A 97 9.53 11.35 -10.18
C GLU A 97 8.80 11.11 -8.84
N LEU A 98 9.54 10.71 -7.79
CA LEU A 98 9.00 10.41 -6.48
C LEU A 98 9.25 11.51 -5.45
N LYS A 99 9.99 12.58 -5.79
CA LYS A 99 10.37 13.62 -4.82
C LYS A 99 9.17 14.29 -4.17
N ARG A 100 8.18 14.74 -4.95
CA ARG A 100 6.97 15.40 -4.40
C ARG A 100 6.27 14.52 -3.37
N GLU A 101 5.95 13.29 -3.74
CA GLU A 101 5.32 12.30 -2.85
C GLU A 101 6.15 11.98 -1.61
N TRP A 102 7.47 12.19 -1.68
CA TRP A 102 8.39 12.00 -0.55
C TRP A 102 8.36 13.20 0.39
N GLN A 103 8.38 14.41 -0.16
CA GLN A 103 8.26 15.66 0.60
C GLN A 103 6.92 15.68 1.35
N ASP A 104 5.81 15.40 0.66
CA ASP A 104 4.47 15.34 1.25
C ASP A 104 4.40 14.34 2.42
N ALA A 105 5.15 13.24 2.34
CA ALA A 105 5.14 12.19 3.36
C ALA A 105 6.02 12.48 4.59
N PHE A 106 7.07 13.29 4.45
CA PHE A 106 8.11 13.43 5.49
C PHE A 106 8.40 14.86 5.93
N GLU A 107 8.08 15.88 5.12
CA GLU A 107 8.42 17.28 5.40
C GLU A 107 7.23 18.08 5.96
N GLY A 108 6.00 17.55 5.83
CA GLY A 108 4.81 18.19 6.41
C GLY A 108 4.72 18.04 7.94
N ASP A 109 4.33 19.12 8.62
CA ASP A 109 4.07 19.15 10.07
C ASP A 109 2.67 18.61 10.40
N SER A 110 2.48 17.32 10.14
CA SER A 110 1.28 16.60 10.56
C SER A 110 1.58 15.83 11.83
N GLY A 111 0.78 16.05 12.88
CA GLY A 111 0.85 15.26 14.10
C GLY A 111 0.71 13.77 13.76
N LYS A 112 1.76 12.99 14.03
CA LYS A 112 1.74 11.55 13.78
C LYS A 112 1.10 10.85 14.98
N THR A 113 -0.18 10.52 14.86
CA THR A 113 -0.91 9.72 15.86
C THR A 113 -1.00 8.27 15.39
N TRP A 114 -0.58 7.34 16.23
CA TRP A 114 -0.73 5.90 16.01
C TRP A 114 -1.70 5.32 17.02
N HIS A 115 -2.78 4.75 16.52
CA HIS A 115 -3.77 4.07 17.35
C HIS A 115 -3.29 2.65 17.63
N LEU A 116 -2.63 2.47 18.78
CA LEU A 116 -2.17 1.14 19.23
C LEU A 116 -3.36 0.21 19.47
N GLU A 117 -4.46 0.76 19.97
CA GLU A 117 -5.73 0.06 20.13
C GLU A 117 -6.68 0.34 18.95
N PRO A 118 -7.55 -0.62 18.59
CA PRO A 118 -8.61 -0.37 17.62
C PRO A 118 -9.50 0.80 18.06
N MET A 119 -9.71 1.77 17.16
CA MET A 119 -10.63 2.87 17.43
C MET A 119 -12.08 2.37 17.47
N PRO A 120 -12.95 2.96 18.31
CA PRO A 120 -14.40 2.72 18.25
C PRO A 120 -14.91 2.99 16.82
N GLY A 121 -15.80 2.13 16.32
CA GLY A 121 -16.19 2.04 14.90
C GLY A 121 -16.76 3.32 14.27
N ASP A 122 -17.10 4.31 15.09
CA ASP A 122 -17.79 5.53 14.69
C ASP A 122 -16.81 6.69 14.40
N ALA A 123 -15.53 6.53 14.73
CA ALA A 123 -14.59 7.64 14.83
C ALA A 123 -13.89 8.03 13.50
N PHE A 124 -13.82 7.15 12.49
CA PHE A 124 -13.11 7.47 11.24
C PHE A 124 -13.62 6.67 10.04
N PRO A 125 -13.82 7.30 8.86
CA PRO A 125 -14.11 6.56 7.64
C PRO A 125 -12.83 5.85 7.17
N LEU A 126 -12.62 4.62 7.64
CA LEU A 126 -11.72 3.70 6.97
C LEU A 126 -12.20 3.55 5.52
N ARG A 127 -11.28 3.56 4.55
CA ARG A 127 -11.65 3.30 3.14
C ARG A 127 -12.39 1.96 3.09
N LYS A 128 -13.68 2.00 2.78
CA LYS A 128 -14.54 0.80 2.69
C LYS A 128 -14.08 -0.17 1.59
N TYR A 129 -13.41 0.33 0.56
CA TYR A 129 -12.93 -0.46 -0.58
C TYR A 129 -11.42 -0.31 -0.72
N THR A 130 -10.71 -1.44 -0.81
CA THR A 130 -9.31 -1.47 -1.25
C THR A 130 -9.23 -1.13 -2.74
N ASN A 131 -8.11 -0.53 -3.17
CA ASN A 131 -7.83 -0.27 -4.59
C ASN A 131 -7.68 -1.59 -5.35
#